data_AF-A0A8H4Z7Y2-F1
#
_entry.id   AF-A0A8H4Z7Y2-F1
#
_cell.length_a   1.000
_cell.length_b   1.000
_cell.length_c   1.000
_cell.angle_alpha   90.00
_cell.angle_beta   90.00
_cell.angle_gamma   90.00
#
_symmetry.space_group_name_H-M   'P 1'
#
loop_
_entity.id
_entity.type
_entity.pdbx_description
1 polymer ?
#
loop_
_entity_poly.entity_id
_entity_poly.type
_entity_poly.pdbx_seq_one_letter_code
_entity_poly.pdbx_strand_id
1 'polypeptide(L)'
;MLNHGLLLLLAWSAQAKDLNFHFPKANSPQRFDIKVNQEFLDFTLRKVRDYRPANSFFSDWTNEGPPKDAVKDLAEYWGSKYSWREVERSINKDYKHYATTVPGNGNYSAPIPIHFVHERSRNSKATPLLLLHGWSSTHLEWRKVFPKLSKNFHVVAIDLPGYGFSPAPIKPGLGAKEQAIAFDALMQQLGYKKYGVVSTDLGWVYGSAMTEHVGENIIGHFTDF
;
A
#
# COMPACT_ATOMS: atom_id res chain seq x y z
N MET A 1 12.02 39.61 33.88
CA MET A 1 13.25 39.38 33.11
C MET A 1 13.39 37.87 32.95
N LEU A 2 12.86 37.26 31.88
CA LEU A 2 13.52 36.98 30.59
C LEU A 2 14.82 36.16 30.69
N ASN A 3 14.72 34.87 30.37
CA ASN A 3 15.68 34.00 29.62
C ASN A 3 14.96 32.64 29.46
N HIS A 4 14.30 32.27 28.34
CA HIS A 4 14.75 32.05 26.95
C HIS A 4 16.08 31.29 26.85
N GLY A 5 16.02 30.03 26.37
CA GLY A 5 17.23 29.27 26.03
C GLY A 5 17.01 27.79 25.68
N LEU A 6 16.38 27.52 24.53
CA LEU A 6 16.43 26.29 23.73
C LEU A 6 16.02 24.95 24.40
N LEU A 7 14.72 24.65 24.33
CA LEU A 7 14.26 23.28 24.13
C LEU A 7 14.46 22.93 22.65
N LEU A 8 15.51 22.16 22.36
CA LEU A 8 15.71 21.53 21.05
C LEU A 8 14.55 20.56 20.80
N LEU A 9 13.57 21.03 20.03
CA LEU A 9 12.58 20.22 19.33
C LEU A 9 13.31 19.30 18.34
N LEU A 10 13.80 18.16 18.82
CA LEU A 10 14.11 16.99 17.99
C LEU A 10 12.83 16.18 17.73
N ALA A 11 11.79 16.85 17.28
CA ALA A 11 10.73 16.21 16.53
C ALA A 11 11.03 16.54 15.07
N TRP A 12 11.37 15.51 14.29
CA TRP A 12 11.30 15.43 12.81
C TRP A 12 12.55 14.78 12.21
N SER A 13 12.58 13.45 12.19
CA SER A 13 13.12 12.65 11.06
C SER A 13 12.95 11.16 11.35
N ALA A 14 11.73 10.76 11.67
CA ALA A 14 11.35 9.36 11.53
C ALA A 14 10.69 9.14 10.16
N GLN A 15 11.34 9.67 9.13
CA GLN A 15 11.12 9.21 7.77
C GLN A 15 12.00 7.97 7.64
N ALA A 16 11.46 6.86 7.13
CA ALA A 16 12.29 5.74 6.68
C ALA A 16 13.42 6.33 5.81
N LYS A 17 14.65 6.34 6.33
CA LYS A 17 15.74 7.18 5.79
C LYS A 17 16.09 6.83 4.34
N ASP A 18 15.67 5.67 3.85
CA ASP A 18 16.08 5.12 2.56
C ASP A 18 14.90 4.50 1.78
N LEU A 19 13.76 5.22 1.66
CA LEU A 19 12.74 4.79 0.69
C LEU A 19 13.28 4.90 -0.73
N ASN A 20 12.99 3.89 -1.56
CA ASN A 20 13.32 3.91 -2.98
C ASN A 20 12.41 4.82 -3.82
N PHE A 21 11.67 5.71 -3.16
CA PHE A 21 10.77 6.71 -3.74
C PHE A 21 10.53 7.83 -2.71
N HIS A 22 10.03 8.98 -3.16
CA HIS A 22 9.76 10.12 -2.27
C HIS A 22 8.33 10.07 -1.72
N PHE A 23 8.12 9.56 -0.50
CA PHE A 23 6.81 9.67 0.15
C PHE A 23 6.60 11.08 0.71
N PRO A 24 5.47 11.74 0.41
CA PRO A 24 5.34 13.15 0.69
C PRO A 24 4.91 13.40 2.14
N LYS A 25 5.38 14.50 2.74
CA LYS A 25 5.04 14.89 4.11
C LYS A 25 3.69 15.62 4.13
N ALA A 26 2.58 14.90 4.29
CA ALA A 26 1.28 15.53 4.55
C ALA A 26 0.46 14.77 5.59
N ASN A 27 -0.35 15.53 6.32
CA ASN A 27 -1.33 15.04 7.30
C ASN A 27 -2.77 15.09 6.74
N SER A 28 -2.91 15.31 5.44
CA SER A 28 -4.16 15.28 4.69
C SER A 28 -3.92 14.68 3.30
N PRO A 29 -4.91 14.00 2.70
CA PRO A 29 -4.82 13.45 1.36
C PRO A 29 -4.32 14.46 0.32
N GLN A 30 -3.19 14.15 -0.31
CA GLN A 30 -2.65 14.91 -1.44
C GLN A 30 -2.31 14.00 -2.61
N ARG A 31 -2.27 14.59 -3.81
CA ARG A 31 -1.82 13.88 -5.00
C ARG A 31 -0.41 13.33 -4.79
N PHE A 32 -0.21 12.10 -5.27
CA PHE A 32 1.05 11.42 -5.17
C PHE A 32 1.41 10.81 -6.53
N ASP A 33 2.49 11.27 -7.14
CA ASP A 33 3.01 10.67 -8.36
C ASP A 33 4.08 9.64 -7.99
N ILE A 34 3.84 8.37 -8.35
CA ILE A 34 4.79 7.30 -8.11
C ILE A 34 6.04 7.56 -8.94
N LYS A 35 7.19 7.65 -8.26
CA LYS A 35 8.49 7.78 -8.90
C LYS A 35 9.54 7.01 -8.12
N VAL A 36 9.92 5.84 -8.64
CA VAL A 36 10.96 5.01 -8.06
C VAL A 36 12.34 5.53 -8.47
N ASN A 37 13.26 5.58 -7.51
CA ASN A 37 14.62 6.05 -7.67
C ASN A 37 15.34 5.23 -8.74
N GLN A 38 15.99 5.90 -9.70
CA GLN A 38 16.68 5.23 -10.81
C GLN A 38 17.79 4.30 -10.31
N GLU A 39 18.53 4.72 -9.28
CA GLU A 39 19.58 3.90 -8.67
C GLU A 39 19.07 2.55 -8.15
N PHE A 40 17.88 2.53 -7.54
CA PHE A 40 17.25 1.30 -7.06
C PHE A 40 16.85 0.37 -8.21
N LEU A 41 16.33 0.93 -9.31
CA LEU A 41 16.00 0.15 -10.50
C LEU A 41 17.24 -0.44 -11.16
N ASP A 42 18.30 0.35 -11.31
CA ASP A 42 19.56 -0.09 -11.88
C ASP A 42 20.20 -1.18 -11.02
N PHE A 43 20.18 -1.01 -9.70
CA PHE A 43 20.63 -2.03 -8.76
C PHE A 43 19.81 -3.32 -8.85
N THR A 44 18.49 -3.20 -8.97
CA THR A 44 17.60 -4.36 -9.11
C THR A 44 17.87 -5.11 -10.41
N LEU A 45 18.02 -4.40 -11.53
CA LEU A 45 18.35 -5.02 -12.82
C LEU A 45 19.70 -5.72 -12.82
N ARG A 46 20.73 -5.17 -12.14
CA ARG A 46 22.01 -5.86 -11.96
C ARG A 46 21.83 -7.18 -11.23
N LYS A 47 21.11 -7.20 -10.10
CA LYS A 47 20.83 -8.43 -9.35
C LYS A 47 20.10 -9.50 -10.17
N VAL A 48 19.13 -9.10 -10.98
CA VAL A 48 18.39 -10.04 -11.84
C VAL A 48 19.30 -10.61 -12.93
N ARG A 49 20.17 -9.79 -13.53
CA ARG A 49 21.13 -10.24 -14.55
C ARG A 49 22.23 -11.14 -13.98
N ASP A 50 22.60 -10.94 -12.73
CA ASP A 50 23.58 -11.76 -12.01
C ASP A 50 22.95 -12.99 -11.33
N TYR A 51 21.67 -13.27 -11.60
CA TYR A 51 20.96 -14.44 -11.07
C TYR A 51 21.70 -15.74 -11.41
N ARG A 52 21.86 -16.60 -10.40
CA ARG A 52 22.47 -17.93 -10.52
C ARG A 52 21.37 -18.99 -10.44
N PRO A 53 21.07 -19.70 -11.53
CA PRO A 53 20.07 -20.76 -11.51
C PRO A 53 20.40 -21.84 -10.50
N ALA A 54 19.40 -22.24 -9.70
CA ALA A 54 19.51 -23.41 -8.84
C ALA A 54 19.48 -24.71 -9.67
N ASN A 55 19.98 -25.80 -9.09
CA ASN A 55 19.74 -27.13 -9.66
C ASN A 55 18.26 -27.50 -9.45
N SER A 56 17.67 -28.18 -10.44
CA SER A 56 16.34 -28.76 -10.32
C SER A 56 16.40 -30.25 -10.58
N PHE A 57 15.61 -31.01 -9.81
CA PHE A 57 15.42 -32.45 -10.01
C PHE A 57 14.31 -32.75 -11.02
N PHE A 58 13.45 -31.77 -11.33
CA PHE A 58 12.28 -31.91 -12.19
C PHE A 58 12.23 -30.82 -13.27
N SER A 59 11.72 -31.16 -14.45
CA SER A 59 11.50 -30.23 -15.57
C SER A 59 10.15 -29.52 -15.51
N ASP A 60 9.18 -30.09 -14.78
CA ASP A 60 7.81 -29.57 -14.67
C ASP A 60 7.55 -28.89 -13.32
N TRP A 61 6.43 -28.19 -13.20
CA TRP A 61 5.93 -27.70 -11.93
C TRP A 61 5.52 -28.87 -11.03
N THR A 62 6.03 -28.88 -9.80
CA THR A 62 5.71 -29.91 -8.82
C THR A 62 5.27 -29.28 -7.49
N ASN A 63 4.95 -30.13 -6.52
CA ASN A 63 4.72 -29.72 -5.13
C ASN A 63 5.98 -29.17 -4.43
N GLU A 64 7.18 -29.35 -5.02
CA GLU A 64 8.45 -28.79 -4.54
C GLU A 64 8.75 -27.38 -5.13
N GLY A 65 7.89 -26.88 -6.04
CA GLY A 65 7.98 -25.53 -6.59
C GLY A 65 8.20 -25.44 -8.11
N PRO A 66 8.58 -24.25 -8.61
CA PRO A 66 8.79 -24.02 -10.04
C PRO A 66 10.04 -24.74 -10.56
N PRO A 67 10.03 -25.24 -11.81
CA PRO A 67 11.22 -25.80 -12.42
C PRO A 67 12.27 -24.70 -12.70
N LYS A 68 13.55 -25.10 -12.73
CA LYS A 68 14.68 -24.21 -13.00
C LYS A 68 14.48 -23.33 -14.23
N ASP A 69 13.99 -23.92 -15.32
CA ASP A 69 13.86 -23.22 -16.60
C ASP A 69 12.77 -22.13 -16.55
N ALA A 70 11.68 -22.34 -15.79
CA ALA A 70 10.67 -21.31 -15.57
C ALA A 70 11.23 -20.08 -14.81
N VAL A 71 12.08 -20.32 -13.80
CA VAL A 71 12.73 -19.22 -13.06
C VAL A 71 13.77 -18.52 -13.94
N LYS A 72 14.50 -19.27 -14.77
CA LYS A 72 15.45 -18.72 -15.74
C LYS A 72 14.75 -17.84 -16.77
N ASP A 73 13.65 -18.30 -17.36
CA ASP A 73 12.86 -17.54 -18.33
C ASP A 73 12.31 -16.25 -17.71
N LEU A 74 11.86 -16.31 -16.45
CA LEU A 74 11.42 -15.12 -15.71
C LEU A 74 12.57 -14.12 -15.51
N ALA A 75 13.74 -14.60 -15.09
CA ALA A 75 14.93 -13.76 -14.89
C ALA A 75 15.39 -13.12 -16.22
N GLU A 76 15.37 -13.88 -17.32
CA GLU A 76 15.68 -13.37 -18.67
C GLU A 76 14.67 -12.30 -19.10
N TYR A 77 13.38 -12.54 -18.94
CA TYR A 77 12.34 -11.56 -19.24
C TYR A 77 12.50 -10.29 -18.40
N TRP A 78 12.72 -10.40 -17.10
CA TRP A 78 12.95 -9.24 -16.22
C TRP A 78 14.24 -8.48 -16.55
N GLY A 79 15.33 -9.18 -16.85
CA GLY A 79 16.63 -8.56 -17.11
C GLY A 79 16.75 -7.87 -18.47
N SER A 80 15.90 -8.25 -19.45
CA SER A 80 16.04 -7.82 -20.84
C SER A 80 14.81 -7.17 -21.47
N LYS A 81 13.58 -7.53 -21.03
CA LYS A 81 12.32 -7.10 -21.69
C LYS A 81 11.42 -6.28 -20.77
N TYR A 82 11.40 -6.55 -19.48
CA TYR A 82 10.54 -5.85 -18.53
C TYR A 82 11.01 -4.40 -18.31
N SER A 83 10.08 -3.46 -18.37
CA SER A 83 10.35 -2.04 -18.16
C SER A 83 9.52 -1.49 -17.00
N TRP A 84 10.15 -1.29 -15.84
CA TRP A 84 9.49 -0.63 -14.71
C TRP A 84 9.00 0.77 -15.08
N ARG A 85 9.75 1.52 -15.90
CA ARG A 85 9.36 2.87 -16.32
C ARG A 85 8.09 2.87 -17.16
N GLU A 86 7.81 1.81 -17.93
CA GLU A 86 6.52 1.67 -18.62
C GLU A 86 5.39 1.39 -17.63
N VAL A 87 5.61 0.49 -16.69
CA VAL A 87 4.64 0.19 -15.62
C VAL A 87 4.33 1.44 -14.79
N GLU A 88 5.35 2.16 -14.35
CA GLU A 88 5.26 3.40 -13.59
C GLU A 88 4.44 4.47 -14.33
N ARG A 89 4.66 4.63 -15.64
CA ARG A 89 3.84 5.55 -16.46
C ARG A 89 2.41 5.07 -16.57
N SER A 90 2.17 3.77 -16.75
CA SER A 90 0.82 3.22 -16.86
C SER A 90 0.05 3.42 -15.57
N ILE A 91 0.59 3.03 -14.41
CA ILE A 91 -0.14 3.12 -13.14
C ILE A 91 -0.46 4.57 -12.76
N ASN A 92 0.49 5.50 -12.94
CA ASN A 92 0.25 6.93 -12.69
C ASN A 92 -0.79 7.53 -13.64
N LYS A 93 -0.89 7.02 -14.87
CA LYS A 93 -1.89 7.45 -15.85
C LYS A 93 -3.27 6.88 -15.54
N ASP A 94 -3.32 5.60 -15.20
CA ASP A 94 -4.56 4.83 -15.11
C ASP A 94 -5.28 5.06 -13.78
N TYR A 95 -4.56 5.48 -12.73
CA TYR A 95 -5.11 5.61 -11.39
C TYR A 95 -4.77 6.95 -10.72
N LYS A 96 -5.74 7.42 -9.94
CA LYS A 96 -5.59 8.58 -9.07
C LYS A 96 -4.93 8.19 -7.75
N HIS A 97 -3.61 8.26 -7.70
CA HIS A 97 -2.84 8.02 -6.48
C HIS A 97 -2.84 9.23 -5.53
N TYR A 98 -2.85 8.92 -4.25
CA TYR A 98 -2.79 9.85 -3.14
C TYR A 98 -1.92 9.28 -2.01
N ALA A 99 -1.45 10.19 -1.16
CA ALA A 99 -0.74 9.86 0.05
C ALA A 99 -1.17 10.80 1.19
N THR A 100 -1.19 10.27 2.40
CA THR A 100 -1.39 11.03 3.64
C THR A 100 -0.68 10.35 4.79
N THR A 101 -0.60 11.02 5.92
CA THR A 101 -0.14 10.47 7.19
C THR A 101 -1.27 10.62 8.19
N VAL A 102 -1.70 9.51 8.77
CA VAL A 102 -2.68 9.52 9.86
C VAL A 102 -1.96 9.45 11.21
N PRO A 103 -2.56 9.98 12.29
CA PRO A 103 -1.97 9.89 13.62
C PRO A 103 -1.74 8.44 14.05
N GLY A 104 -0.67 8.20 14.81
CA GLY A 104 -0.49 6.96 15.55
C GLY A 104 -1.56 6.79 16.63
N ASN A 105 -1.81 5.56 17.05
CA ASN A 105 -2.81 5.22 18.04
C ASN A 105 -2.42 3.95 18.82
N GLY A 106 -3.07 3.72 19.96
CA GLY A 106 -2.86 2.52 20.78
C GLY A 106 -1.39 2.29 21.11
N ASN A 107 -0.90 1.08 20.82
CA ASN A 107 0.49 0.69 21.08
C ASN A 107 1.49 1.28 20.07
N TYR A 108 1.02 1.89 18.98
CA TYR A 108 1.83 2.49 17.94
C TYR A 108 1.65 4.01 17.88
N SER A 109 2.41 4.74 18.70
CA SER A 109 2.33 6.20 18.78
C SER A 109 2.97 6.98 17.63
N ALA A 110 3.68 6.31 16.70
CA ALA A 110 4.31 6.98 15.57
C ALA A 110 3.28 7.30 14.47
N PRO A 111 3.49 8.34 13.64
CA PRO A 111 2.64 8.61 12.49
C PRO A 111 2.62 7.43 11.51
N ILE A 112 1.47 7.19 10.87
CA ILE A 112 1.26 6.07 9.95
C ILE A 112 1.07 6.64 8.54
N PRO A 113 2.09 6.59 7.68
CA PRO A 113 1.98 7.02 6.29
C PRO A 113 1.23 5.98 5.45
N ILE A 114 0.25 6.42 4.66
CA ILE A 114 -0.59 5.56 3.83
C ILE A 114 -0.66 6.11 2.41
N HIS A 115 -0.24 5.29 1.45
CA HIS A 115 -0.55 5.43 0.03
C HIS A 115 -1.89 4.78 -0.29
N PHE A 116 -2.62 5.37 -1.23
CA PHE A 116 -3.85 4.79 -1.74
C PHE A 116 -4.20 5.31 -3.13
N VAL A 117 -5.04 4.55 -3.84
CA VAL A 117 -5.79 5.02 -5.02
C VAL A 117 -7.17 5.45 -4.56
N HIS A 118 -7.64 6.62 -5.03
CA HIS A 118 -8.99 7.11 -4.76
C HIS A 118 -9.72 7.49 -6.06
N GLU A 119 -10.66 6.65 -6.45
CA GLU A 119 -11.54 6.88 -7.60
C GLU A 119 -12.96 7.21 -7.14
N ARG A 120 -13.34 8.47 -7.28
CA ARG A 120 -14.70 8.92 -6.96
C ARG A 120 -15.64 8.59 -8.12
N SER A 121 -16.73 7.88 -7.83
CA SER A 121 -17.88 7.81 -8.74
C SER A 121 -18.39 9.20 -9.12
N ARG A 122 -18.96 9.29 -10.32
CA ARG A 122 -19.73 10.45 -10.79
C ARG A 122 -21.03 10.65 -10.01
N ASN A 123 -21.56 9.59 -9.39
CA ASN A 123 -22.66 9.71 -8.45
C ASN A 123 -22.10 10.17 -7.10
N SER A 124 -22.43 11.39 -6.68
CA SER A 124 -22.00 11.97 -5.39
C SER A 124 -22.59 11.27 -4.16
N LYS A 125 -23.64 10.44 -4.35
CA LYS A 125 -24.26 9.61 -3.31
C LYS A 125 -23.77 8.16 -3.35
N ALA A 126 -22.75 7.85 -4.14
CA ALA A 126 -22.19 6.51 -4.22
C ALA A 126 -21.65 6.07 -2.85
N THR A 127 -21.90 4.82 -2.48
CA THR A 127 -21.37 4.27 -1.23
C THR A 127 -19.84 4.21 -1.32
N PRO A 128 -19.09 4.65 -0.28
CA PRO A 128 -17.65 4.48 -0.28
C PRO A 128 -17.28 3.03 0.02
N LEU A 129 -16.26 2.51 -0.67
CA LEU A 129 -15.67 1.20 -0.46
C LEU A 129 -14.18 1.33 -0.19
N LEU A 130 -13.75 0.81 0.96
CA LEU A 130 -12.34 0.62 1.30
C LEU A 130 -11.92 -0.79 0.88
N LEU A 131 -10.88 -0.89 0.05
CA LEU A 131 -10.34 -2.15 -0.45
C LEU A 131 -8.98 -2.44 0.23
N LEU A 132 -8.89 -3.60 0.89
CA LEU A 132 -7.72 -4.06 1.63
C LEU A 132 -7.14 -5.30 0.96
N HIS A 133 -5.94 -5.19 0.39
CA HIS A 133 -5.27 -6.31 -0.29
C HIS A 133 -4.62 -7.30 0.69
N GLY A 134 -4.21 -8.46 0.17
CA GLY A 134 -3.51 -9.52 0.90
C GLY A 134 -1.99 -9.43 0.96
N TRP A 135 -1.36 -10.44 1.55
CA TRP A 135 0.09 -10.64 1.49
C TRP A 135 0.56 -11.22 0.16
N SER A 136 1.75 -10.75 -0.21
CA SER A 136 2.40 -10.70 -1.52
C SER A 136 1.75 -9.78 -2.57
N SER A 137 0.81 -8.91 -2.16
CA SER A 137 0.08 -8.01 -3.05
C SER A 137 0.25 -6.52 -2.72
N THR A 138 -0.43 -5.68 -3.49
CA THR A 138 -0.51 -4.21 -3.37
C THR A 138 -1.91 -3.74 -3.81
N HIS A 139 -2.18 -2.44 -3.75
CA HIS A 139 -3.38 -1.81 -4.32
C HIS A 139 -3.66 -2.21 -5.78
N LEU A 140 -2.65 -2.63 -6.55
CA LEU A 140 -2.79 -3.08 -7.94
C LEU A 140 -3.54 -4.41 -8.09
N GLU A 141 -3.82 -5.14 -7.01
CA GLU A 141 -4.73 -6.30 -7.02
C GLU A 141 -6.09 -5.94 -7.63
N TRP A 142 -6.57 -4.75 -7.29
CA TRP A 142 -7.89 -4.26 -7.63
C TRP A 142 -7.99 -3.67 -9.05
N ARG A 143 -6.86 -3.59 -9.79
CA ARG A 143 -6.74 -2.89 -11.09
C ARG A 143 -7.80 -3.28 -12.14
N LYS A 144 -8.19 -4.56 -12.16
CA LYS A 144 -9.20 -5.08 -13.12
C LYS A 144 -10.64 -4.80 -12.72
N VAL A 145 -10.91 -4.58 -11.42
CA VAL A 145 -12.26 -4.33 -10.89
C VAL A 145 -12.53 -2.85 -10.61
N PHE A 146 -11.48 -2.06 -10.37
CA PHE A 146 -11.54 -0.62 -10.14
C PHE A 146 -12.46 0.13 -11.13
N PRO A 147 -12.34 -0.03 -12.47
CA PRO A 147 -13.16 0.72 -13.42
C PRO A 147 -14.66 0.35 -13.38
N LYS A 148 -15.00 -0.85 -12.90
CA LYS A 148 -16.39 -1.29 -12.75
C LYS A 148 -16.96 -0.81 -11.42
N LEU A 149 -16.22 -0.96 -10.33
CA LEU A 149 -16.64 -0.53 -9.00
C LEU A 149 -16.82 0.99 -8.94
N SER A 150 -15.91 1.77 -9.52
CA SER A 150 -15.97 3.24 -9.48
C SER A 150 -17.16 3.85 -10.21
N LYS A 151 -17.94 3.07 -10.99
CA LYS A 151 -19.21 3.53 -11.55
C LYS A 151 -20.27 3.72 -10.47
N ASN A 152 -20.30 2.84 -9.46
CA ASN A 152 -21.36 2.79 -8.45
C ASN A 152 -20.87 3.11 -7.03
N PHE A 153 -19.56 3.11 -6.81
CA PHE A 153 -18.92 3.31 -5.51
C PHE A 153 -17.84 4.40 -5.57
N HIS A 154 -17.62 5.10 -4.46
CA HIS A 154 -16.34 5.80 -4.28
C HIS A 154 -15.31 4.79 -3.80
N VAL A 155 -14.29 4.49 -4.60
CA VAL A 155 -13.36 3.40 -4.29
C VAL A 155 -12.05 3.95 -3.74
N VAL A 156 -11.65 3.43 -2.59
CA VAL A 156 -10.35 3.70 -1.95
C VAL A 156 -9.64 2.35 -1.82
N ALA A 157 -8.54 2.13 -2.55
CA ALA A 157 -7.67 0.97 -2.25
C ALA A 157 -6.35 1.46 -1.72
N ILE A 158 -6.01 0.99 -0.52
CA ILE A 158 -4.79 1.38 0.16
C ILE A 158 -3.69 0.39 -0.18
N ASP A 159 -2.45 0.85 -0.14
CA ASP A 159 -1.34 -0.03 0.18
C ASP A 159 -1.29 -0.17 1.71
N LEU A 160 -1.28 -1.41 2.22
CA LEU A 160 -1.14 -1.66 3.65
C LEU A 160 0.21 -1.09 4.16
N PRO A 161 0.30 -0.59 5.40
CA PRO A 161 1.57 -0.15 6.01
C PRO A 161 2.71 -1.17 5.81
N GLY A 162 3.78 -0.77 5.12
CA GLY A 162 4.90 -1.65 4.75
C GLY A 162 4.78 -2.37 3.41
N TYR A 163 3.70 -2.15 2.67
CA TYR A 163 3.45 -2.70 1.33
C TYR A 163 3.41 -1.59 0.29
N GLY A 164 3.69 -1.96 -0.96
CA GLY A 164 3.64 -1.05 -2.11
C GLY A 164 4.33 0.28 -1.84
N PHE A 165 3.58 1.37 -1.86
CA PHE A 165 4.04 2.74 -1.63
C PHE A 165 3.69 3.30 -0.25
N SER A 166 3.14 2.49 0.66
CA SER A 166 3.00 2.84 2.08
C SER A 166 4.27 2.45 2.84
N PRO A 167 5.01 3.43 3.41
CA PRO A 167 6.23 3.16 4.15
C PRO A 167 6.02 2.17 5.31
N ALA A 168 7.04 1.38 5.61
CA ALA A 168 7.00 0.42 6.70
C ALA A 168 6.93 1.09 8.08
N PRO A 169 6.37 0.41 9.09
CA PRO A 169 6.37 0.88 10.46
C PRO A 169 7.80 1.09 10.96
N ILE A 170 8.04 2.16 11.72
CA ILE A 170 9.38 2.56 12.19
C ILE A 170 9.69 2.07 13.61
N LYS A 171 8.73 1.39 14.25
CA LYS A 171 8.83 0.84 15.60
C LYS A 171 7.87 -0.34 15.77
N PRO A 172 8.03 -1.18 16.80
CA PRO A 172 7.05 -2.20 17.14
C PRO A 172 5.69 -1.60 17.56
N GLY A 173 4.64 -2.44 17.52
CA GLY A 173 3.33 -2.12 18.09
C GLY A 173 2.22 -1.81 17.08
N LEU A 174 2.50 -1.80 15.77
CA LEU A 174 1.47 -1.61 14.74
C LEU A 174 0.71 -2.92 14.46
N GLY A 175 -0.21 -3.27 15.37
CA GLY A 175 -1.07 -4.45 15.27
C GLY A 175 -2.31 -4.24 14.41
N ALA A 176 -3.17 -5.27 14.33
CA ALA A 176 -4.39 -5.22 13.54
C ALA A 176 -5.37 -4.13 14.00
N LYS A 177 -5.51 -3.96 15.32
CA LYS A 177 -6.28 -2.89 15.93
C LYS A 177 -5.77 -1.50 15.54
N GLU A 178 -4.46 -1.28 15.66
CA GLU A 178 -3.87 0.02 15.36
C GLU A 178 -4.05 0.40 13.87
N GLN A 179 -3.93 -0.58 12.98
CA GLN A 179 -4.17 -0.39 11.55
C GLN A 179 -5.65 -0.16 11.23
N ALA A 180 -6.57 -0.89 11.86
CA ALA A 180 -8.00 -0.67 11.71
C ALA A 180 -8.43 0.77 12.04
N ILE A 181 -7.94 1.30 13.17
CA ILE A 181 -8.18 2.69 13.58
C ILE A 181 -7.52 3.68 12.60
N ALA A 182 -6.33 3.37 12.10
CA ALA A 182 -5.64 4.19 11.12
C ALA A 182 -6.39 4.26 9.77
N PHE A 183 -6.96 3.14 9.32
CA PHE A 183 -7.74 3.06 8.09
C PHE A 183 -9.08 3.79 8.23
N ASP A 184 -9.73 3.72 9.38
CA ASP A 184 -10.90 4.57 9.65
C ASP A 184 -10.52 6.05 9.64
N ALA A 185 -9.43 6.44 10.31
CA ALA A 185 -8.95 7.82 10.29
C ALA A 185 -8.68 8.33 8.86
N LEU A 186 -8.14 7.49 7.98
CA LEU A 186 -8.02 7.80 6.54
C LEU A 186 -9.39 8.03 5.90
N MET A 187 -10.36 7.14 6.12
CA MET A 187 -11.70 7.28 5.57
C MET A 187 -12.41 8.55 6.08
N GLN A 188 -12.20 8.91 7.35
CA GLN A 188 -12.68 10.17 7.91
C GLN A 188 -12.01 11.40 7.27
N GLN A 189 -10.68 11.36 7.02
CA GLN A 189 -9.98 12.42 6.28
C GLN A 189 -10.53 12.62 4.86
N LEU A 190 -11.06 11.56 4.25
CA LEU A 190 -11.73 11.61 2.94
C LEU A 190 -13.20 12.04 3.01
N GLY A 191 -13.75 12.24 4.22
CA GLY A 191 -15.13 12.65 4.47
C GLY A 191 -16.13 11.51 4.53
N TYR A 192 -15.68 10.26 4.59
CA TYR A 192 -16.53 9.07 4.60
C TYR A 192 -16.83 8.59 6.02
N LYS A 193 -17.99 8.97 6.55
CA LYS A 193 -18.46 8.56 7.88
C LYS A 193 -18.97 7.12 7.94
N LYS A 194 -19.49 6.62 6.82
CA LYS A 194 -20.03 5.27 6.66
C LYS A 194 -19.53 4.69 5.35
N TYR A 195 -18.97 3.49 5.37
CA TYR A 195 -18.38 2.86 4.20
C TYR A 195 -18.41 1.33 4.29
N GLY A 196 -18.36 0.66 3.14
CA GLY A 196 -18.14 -0.78 3.08
C GLY A 196 -16.65 -1.12 3.06
N VAL A 197 -16.30 -2.30 3.57
CA VAL A 197 -14.95 -2.85 3.50
C VAL A 197 -14.97 -4.08 2.63
N VAL A 198 -14.00 -4.18 1.73
CA VAL A 198 -13.73 -5.35 0.92
C VAL A 198 -12.30 -5.77 1.20
N SER A 199 -12.07 -7.03 1.52
CA SER A 199 -10.73 -7.53 1.83
C SER A 199 -10.40 -8.85 1.16
N THR A 200 -9.11 -9.10 1.00
CA THR A 200 -8.55 -10.41 0.66
C THR A 200 -7.42 -10.79 1.63
N ASP A 201 -7.22 -12.07 1.90
CA ASP A 201 -6.07 -12.62 2.65
C ASP A 201 -5.72 -11.80 3.91
N LEU A 202 -4.52 -11.23 4.04
CA LEU A 202 -4.13 -10.43 5.21
C LEU A 202 -5.03 -9.21 5.42
N GLY A 203 -5.63 -8.68 4.36
CA GLY A 203 -6.64 -7.63 4.43
C GLY A 203 -7.84 -8.04 5.28
N TRP A 204 -8.21 -9.34 5.34
CA TRP A 204 -9.28 -9.84 6.19
C TRP A 204 -8.98 -9.64 7.68
N VAL A 205 -7.73 -9.78 8.10
CA VAL A 205 -7.31 -9.55 9.48
C VAL A 205 -7.62 -8.10 9.89
N TYR A 206 -7.28 -7.15 9.01
CA TYR A 206 -7.54 -5.73 9.27
C TYR A 206 -9.02 -5.38 9.10
N GLY A 207 -9.70 -5.92 8.08
CA GLY A 207 -11.13 -5.73 7.89
C GLY A 207 -11.95 -6.21 9.08
N SER A 208 -11.62 -7.38 9.63
CA SER A 208 -12.25 -7.91 10.84
C SER A 208 -11.98 -7.01 12.05
N ALA A 209 -10.73 -6.58 12.25
CA ALA A 209 -10.40 -5.61 13.30
C ALA A 209 -11.13 -4.26 13.12
N MET A 210 -11.41 -3.84 11.88
CA MET A 210 -12.25 -2.66 11.62
C MET A 210 -13.69 -2.89 12.07
N THR A 211 -14.29 -4.05 11.79
CA THR A 211 -15.65 -4.35 12.26
C THR A 211 -15.74 -4.38 13.80
N GLU A 212 -14.67 -4.80 14.48
CA GLU A 212 -14.61 -4.85 15.94
C GLU A 212 -14.42 -3.47 16.57
N HIS A 213 -13.47 -2.67 16.08
CA HIS A 213 -13.03 -1.45 16.76
C HIS A 213 -13.63 -0.15 16.22
N VAL A 214 -14.12 -0.16 14.98
CA VAL A 214 -14.74 0.99 14.31
C VAL A 214 -16.02 0.57 13.59
N GLY A 215 -16.65 -0.53 14.03
CA GLY A 215 -17.83 -1.13 13.38
C GLY A 215 -19.01 -0.18 13.24
N GLU A 216 -19.11 0.83 14.09
CA GLU A 216 -20.10 1.91 13.96
C GLU A 216 -19.97 2.69 12.65
N ASN A 217 -18.83 2.66 11.96
CA ASN A 217 -18.62 3.31 10.66
C ASN A 217 -18.73 2.32 9.48
N ILE A 218 -18.81 1.02 9.74
CA ILE A 218 -18.79 -0.02 8.70
C ILE A 218 -20.23 -0.42 8.33
N ILE A 219 -20.58 -0.27 7.05
CA ILE A 219 -21.89 -0.69 6.52
C ILE A 219 -21.94 -2.21 6.33
N GLY A 220 -20.81 -2.80 5.97
CA GLY A 220 -20.63 -4.23 5.78
C GLY A 220 -19.19 -4.56 5.39
N HIS A 221 -18.78 -5.79 5.67
CA HIS A 221 -17.46 -6.32 5.34
C HIS A 221 -17.64 -7.54 4.44
N PHE A 222 -17.11 -7.44 3.21
CA PHE A 222 -17.05 -8.54 2.25
C PHE A 222 -15.62 -9.06 2.17
N THR A 223 -15.44 -10.38 2.20
CA THR A 223 -14.13 -11.03 2.21
C THR A 223 -14.16 -12.32 1.38
N ASP A 224 -13.01 -12.72 0.84
CA ASP A 224 -12.81 -14.00 0.16
C ASP A 224 -12.24 -15.11 1.07
N PHE A 225 -12.03 -14.80 2.35
CA PHE A 225 -11.67 -15.70 3.44
C PHE A 225 -12.87 -16.14 4.29
#